data_AF-A0A7C1B2D8-F1
#
_entry.id   AF-A0A7C1B2D8-F1
#
_cell.length_a   1.000
_cell.length_b   1.000
_cell.length_c   1.000
_cell.angle_alpha   90.00
_cell.angle_beta   90.00
_cell.angle_gamma   90.00
#
_symmetry.space_group_name_H-M   'P 1'
#
loop_
_entity.id
_entity.type
_entity.pdbx_description
1 polymer ?
#
loop_
_entity_poly.entity_id
_entity_poly.type
_entity_poly.pdbx_seq_one_letter_code
_entity_poly.pdbx_strand_id
1 'polypeptide(L)'
;MEIKTTLTPQKIAFLRNIGKNPYISDEELVKIIGYRRKGKLTKLRNLLRRAGYISSPYYEIDYGKIMKNNFQIIYALIVFEGRYEYIEEILFLMKNCYRFYPLMEMRYCMCMTSFFVTDEKTFIDTLEYLREKGIIIQYTLFRNNFRWYRRYPEFSYDEDHSLFIPNFENLFEDTEIPNLEYGTYEDPLSFCDLRVLMHLGVRRDSLSEIQRYEYHKFKNSFSYIELSKSYRKLIEKGIA
;
A
#
# COMPACT_ATOMS: atom_id res chain seq x y z
N MET A 1 -1.84 -22.58 -17.26
CA MET A 1 -0.75 -22.28 -18.21
C MET A 1 0.34 -21.60 -17.40
N GLU A 2 1.35 -22.35 -16.95
CA GLU A 2 2.49 -21.78 -16.22
C GLU A 2 3.28 -20.88 -17.17
N ILE A 3 3.26 -19.57 -16.91
CA ILE A 3 4.16 -18.65 -17.60
C ILE A 3 5.54 -18.89 -16.99
N LYS A 4 6.30 -19.87 -17.51
CA LYS A 4 7.74 -19.96 -17.28
C LYS A 4 8.43 -18.79 -17.99
N THR A 5 8.35 -17.59 -17.42
CA THR A 5 9.17 -16.47 -17.87
C THR A 5 10.43 -16.42 -17.04
N THR A 6 11.53 -16.94 -17.59
CA THR A 6 12.86 -16.66 -17.06
C THR A 6 13.07 -15.14 -17.02
N LEU A 7 13.51 -14.65 -15.86
CA LEU A 7 13.89 -13.25 -15.65
C LEU A 7 15.24 -13.01 -16.32
N THR A 8 15.25 -12.52 -17.56
CA THR A 8 16.47 -12.11 -18.26
C THR A 8 17.11 -10.88 -17.57
N PRO A 9 18.42 -10.62 -17.74
CA PRO A 9 19.09 -9.43 -17.17
C PRO A 9 18.35 -8.11 -17.44
N GLN A 10 17.78 -7.94 -18.64
CA GLN A 10 17.00 -6.73 -19.00
C GLN A 10 15.70 -6.59 -18.21
N LYS A 11 14.97 -7.70 -17.97
CA LYS A 11 13.74 -7.71 -17.17
C LYS A 11 14.04 -7.34 -15.72
N ILE A 12 15.19 -7.75 -15.22
CA ILE A 12 15.62 -7.46 -13.84
C ILE A 12 16.11 -6.04 -13.71
N ALA A 13 16.89 -5.55 -14.68
CA ALA A 13 17.23 -4.14 -14.74
C ALA A 13 15.96 -3.28 -14.74
N PHE A 14 14.94 -3.68 -15.51
CA PHE A 14 13.64 -3.02 -15.48
C PHE A 14 12.99 -3.07 -14.07
N LEU A 15 12.85 -4.26 -13.47
CA LEU A 15 12.24 -4.42 -12.13
C LEU A 15 13.00 -3.65 -11.03
N ARG A 16 14.34 -3.69 -11.05
CA ARG A 16 15.21 -2.99 -10.10
C ARG A 16 15.05 -1.47 -10.20
N ASN A 17 14.97 -0.93 -11.41
CA ASN A 17 14.84 0.52 -11.60
C ASN A 17 13.45 1.03 -11.24
N ILE A 18 12.38 0.33 -11.63
CA ILE A 18 11.02 0.75 -11.23
C ILE A 18 10.76 0.54 -9.74
N GLY A 19 11.46 -0.41 -9.10
CA GLY A 19 11.42 -0.57 -7.66
C GLY A 19 12.13 0.57 -6.96
N LYS A 20 13.39 0.85 -7.33
CA LYS A 20 14.17 1.94 -6.74
C LYS A 20 13.53 3.31 -6.92
N ASN A 21 12.96 3.57 -8.10
CA ASN A 21 12.27 4.81 -8.40
C ASN A 21 10.96 4.52 -9.15
N PRO A 22 9.82 4.42 -8.44
CA PRO A 22 8.51 4.25 -9.06
C PRO A 22 8.12 5.39 -10.01
N TYR A 23 8.76 6.56 -9.88
CA TYR A 23 8.53 7.76 -10.69
C TYR A 23 9.43 7.87 -11.91
N ILE A 24 10.31 6.89 -12.15
CA ILE A 24 11.21 6.94 -13.30
C ILE A 24 10.43 7.07 -14.60
N SER A 25 10.82 8.03 -15.44
CA SER A 25 10.14 8.25 -16.71
C SER A 25 10.37 7.08 -17.66
N ASP A 26 9.42 6.81 -18.55
CA ASP A 26 9.61 5.80 -19.60
C ASP A 26 10.81 6.14 -20.50
N GLU A 27 11.20 7.42 -20.62
CA GLU A 27 12.39 7.86 -21.38
C GLU A 27 13.69 7.46 -20.71
N GLU A 28 13.83 7.74 -19.41
CA GLU A 28 15.00 7.34 -18.63
C GLU A 28 15.10 5.83 -18.53
N LEU A 29 13.96 5.16 -18.29
CA LEU A 29 13.93 3.70 -18.16
C LEU A 29 14.35 3.01 -19.46
N VAL A 30 13.93 3.54 -20.63
CA VAL A 30 14.37 3.06 -21.95
C VAL A 30 15.88 3.20 -22.14
N LYS A 31 16.47 4.33 -21.70
CA LYS A 31 17.93 4.55 -21.78
C LYS A 31 18.68 3.56 -20.89
N ILE A 32 18.22 3.32 -19.66
CA ILE A 32 18.87 2.43 -18.70
C ILE A 32 18.82 0.97 -19.15
N ILE A 33 17.68 0.50 -19.67
CA ILE A 33 17.50 -0.90 -20.07
C ILE A 33 17.97 -1.19 -21.51
N GLY A 34 18.36 -0.17 -22.28
CA GLY A 34 18.87 -0.32 -23.65
C GLY A 34 17.80 -0.61 -24.71
N TYR A 35 16.54 -0.24 -24.49
CA TYR A 35 15.52 -0.37 -25.54
C TYR A 35 15.59 0.78 -26.56
N ARG A 36 15.25 0.48 -27.82
CA ARG A 36 15.21 1.50 -28.89
C ARG A 36 13.89 2.30 -28.94
N ARG A 37 12.81 1.80 -28.31
CA ARG A 37 11.45 2.39 -28.44
C ARG A 37 10.60 2.19 -27.18
N LYS A 38 9.87 3.23 -26.77
CA LYS A 38 8.91 3.22 -25.65
C LYS A 38 7.86 2.10 -25.73
N GLY A 39 7.36 1.79 -26.93
CA GLY A 39 6.35 0.72 -27.10
C GLY A 39 6.81 -0.68 -26.69
N LYS A 40 8.12 -0.96 -26.69
CA LYS A 40 8.66 -2.23 -26.16
C LYS A 40 8.61 -2.26 -24.62
N LEU A 41 8.73 -1.10 -23.98
CA LEU A 41 8.67 -0.95 -22.54
C LEU A 41 7.26 -1.21 -22.00
N THR A 42 6.22 -0.70 -22.66
CA THR A 42 4.82 -1.00 -22.31
C THR A 42 4.52 -2.50 -22.42
N LYS A 43 4.98 -3.15 -23.49
CA LYS A 43 4.83 -4.61 -23.66
C LYS A 43 5.54 -5.40 -22.56
N LEU A 44 6.76 -4.99 -22.21
CA LEU A 44 7.53 -5.58 -21.12
C LEU A 44 6.82 -5.42 -19.77
N ARG A 45 6.34 -4.21 -19.44
CA ARG A 45 5.57 -3.92 -18.22
C ARG A 45 4.34 -4.82 -18.11
N ASN A 46 3.57 -4.96 -19.19
CA ASN A 46 2.38 -5.81 -19.23
C ASN A 46 2.72 -7.30 -19.11
N LEU A 47 3.81 -7.75 -19.73
CA LEU A 47 4.29 -9.13 -19.59
C LEU A 47 4.64 -9.45 -18.14
N LEU A 48 5.42 -8.57 -17.49
CA LEU A 48 5.84 -8.74 -16.10
C LEU A 48 4.66 -8.65 -15.12
N ARG A 49 3.68 -7.79 -15.38
CA ARG A 49 2.40 -7.76 -14.63
C ARG A 49 1.65 -9.09 -14.72
N ARG A 50 1.47 -9.63 -15.93
CA ARG A 50 0.80 -10.92 -16.15
C ARG A 50 1.52 -12.09 -15.50
N ALA A 51 2.84 -12.02 -15.41
CA ALA A 51 3.67 -13.01 -14.74
C ALA A 51 3.74 -12.81 -13.20
N GLY A 52 3.05 -11.80 -12.65
CA GLY A 52 2.98 -11.56 -11.20
C GLY A 52 4.16 -10.80 -10.60
N TYR A 53 5.14 -10.37 -11.41
CA TYR A 53 6.30 -9.61 -10.92
C TYR A 53 5.98 -8.14 -10.60
N ILE A 54 4.86 -7.61 -11.12
CA ILE A 54 4.44 -6.23 -10.91
C ILE A 54 2.97 -6.23 -10.56
N SER A 55 2.63 -5.67 -9.39
CA SER A 55 1.26 -5.65 -8.88
C SER A 55 0.61 -4.27 -8.88
N SER A 56 1.07 -3.32 -9.73
CA SER A 56 0.80 -1.86 -9.73
C SER A 56 1.65 -1.08 -8.69
N PRO A 57 1.98 0.22 -8.91
CA PRO A 57 2.61 1.04 -7.89
C PRO A 57 1.73 1.01 -6.64
N TYR A 58 2.39 0.78 -5.51
CA TYR A 58 1.80 0.91 -4.19
C TYR A 58 2.35 2.21 -3.63
N TYR A 59 1.52 3.24 -3.60
CA TYR A 59 1.88 4.52 -3.01
C TYR A 59 1.68 4.41 -1.49
N GLU A 60 2.76 4.67 -0.75
CA GLU A 60 2.74 4.73 0.70
C GLU A 60 2.28 6.14 1.11
N ILE A 61 0.99 6.28 1.38
CA ILE A 61 0.39 7.57 1.69
C ILE A 61 0.99 8.14 2.98
N ASP A 62 1.49 9.38 2.91
CA ASP A 62 1.89 10.14 4.09
C ASP A 62 0.66 10.80 4.73
N TYR A 63 0.05 10.08 5.67
CA TYR A 63 -1.16 10.55 6.35
C TYR A 63 -0.92 11.79 7.22
N GLY A 64 0.30 12.04 7.72
CA GLY A 64 0.59 13.23 8.53
C GLY A 64 0.51 14.52 7.72
N LYS A 65 0.82 14.46 6.41
CA LYS A 65 0.63 15.60 5.50
C LYS A 65 -0.83 15.94 5.19
N ILE A 66 -1.77 15.03 5.52
CA ILE A 66 -3.19 15.16 5.19
C ILE A 66 -4.02 15.40 6.46
N MET A 67 -3.66 14.76 7.56
CA MET A 67 -4.44 14.77 8.80
C MET A 67 -3.94 15.88 9.71
N LYS A 68 -4.84 16.82 10.03
CA LYS A 68 -4.54 17.89 11.00
C LYS A 68 -4.40 17.37 12.43
N ASN A 69 -5.10 16.29 12.75
CA ASN A 69 -5.02 15.63 14.06
C ASN A 69 -3.88 14.63 14.07
N ASN A 70 -3.37 14.31 15.26
CA ASN A 70 -2.43 13.21 15.43
C ASN A 70 -3.03 11.94 14.83
N PHE A 71 -2.38 11.36 13.84
CA PHE A 71 -2.86 10.20 13.11
C PHE A 71 -1.98 9.01 13.44
N GLN A 72 -2.60 7.89 13.77
CA GLN A 72 -1.91 6.65 14.05
C GLN A 72 -2.67 5.48 13.42
N ILE A 73 -1.91 4.49 12.97
CA ILE A 73 -2.48 3.18 12.64
C ILE A 73 -2.30 2.31 13.87
N ILE A 74 -3.41 1.79 14.41
CA ILE A 74 -3.37 0.84 15.51
C ILE A 74 -3.74 -0.54 14.97
N TYR A 75 -2.82 -1.49 15.13
CA TYR A 75 -3.12 -2.91 14.92
C TYR A 75 -3.65 -3.47 16.24
N ALA A 76 -4.78 -4.15 16.20
CA ALA A 76 -5.33 -4.81 17.38
C ALA A 76 -5.43 -6.31 17.14
N LEU A 77 -4.86 -7.07 18.05
CA LEU A 77 -5.17 -8.48 18.22
C LEU A 77 -6.36 -8.57 19.18
N ILE A 78 -7.49 -9.10 18.72
CA ILE A 78 -8.74 -9.17 19.49
C ILE A 78 -9.11 -10.64 19.69
N VAL A 79 -9.39 -10.99 20.94
CA VAL A 79 -9.84 -12.32 21.39
C VAL A 79 -11.30 -12.23 21.80
N PHE A 80 -12.12 -13.14 21.31
CA PHE A 80 -13.58 -13.13 21.52
C PHE A 80 -14.17 -14.53 21.44
N GLU A 81 -15.42 -14.67 21.88
CA GLU A 81 -16.23 -15.88 21.68
C GLU A 81 -17.25 -15.65 20.55
N GLY A 82 -17.55 -16.70 19.80
CA GLY A 82 -18.54 -16.67 18.73
C GLY A 82 -17.93 -16.60 17.34
N ARG A 83 -18.67 -16.05 16.38
CA ARG A 83 -18.35 -16.11 14.95
C ARG A 83 -17.59 -14.88 14.49
N TYR A 84 -16.68 -15.07 13.54
CA TYR A 84 -15.88 -13.99 12.94
C TYR A 84 -16.75 -12.89 12.32
N GLU A 85 -17.85 -13.27 11.67
CA GLU A 85 -18.75 -12.32 11.00
C GLU A 85 -19.37 -11.32 11.98
N TYR A 86 -19.73 -11.78 13.18
CA TYR A 86 -20.33 -10.91 14.20
C TYR A 86 -19.35 -9.87 14.71
N ILE A 87 -18.13 -10.29 15.04
CA ILE A 87 -17.11 -9.33 15.51
C ILE A 87 -16.68 -8.41 14.37
N GLU A 88 -16.57 -8.92 13.14
CA GLU A 88 -16.20 -8.14 11.97
C GLU A 88 -17.21 -7.00 11.74
N GLU A 89 -18.51 -7.30 11.76
CA GLU A 89 -19.58 -6.31 11.66
C GLU A 89 -19.46 -5.22 12.73
N ILE A 90 -19.27 -5.60 14.00
CA ILE A 90 -19.13 -4.67 15.11
C ILE A 90 -17.92 -3.75 14.93
N LEU A 91 -16.77 -4.31 14.57
CA LEU A 91 -15.56 -3.51 14.39
C LEU A 91 -15.68 -2.57 13.18
N PHE A 92 -16.33 -3.00 12.09
CA PHE A 92 -16.60 -2.11 10.96
C PHE A 92 -17.62 -1.01 11.27
N LEU A 93 -18.53 -1.20 12.24
CA LEU A 93 -19.41 -0.12 12.72
C LEU A 93 -18.64 1.04 13.36
N MET A 94 -17.42 0.81 13.84
CA MET A 94 -16.55 1.88 14.34
C MET A 94 -16.07 2.82 13.20
N LYS A 95 -16.29 2.45 11.92
CA LYS A 95 -15.93 3.17 10.67
C LYS A 95 -14.44 3.42 10.45
N ASN A 96 -13.63 3.26 11.48
CA ASN A 96 -12.20 3.45 11.44
C ASN A 96 -11.42 2.14 11.33
N CYS A 97 -12.09 0.99 11.47
CA CYS A 97 -11.57 -0.34 11.09
C CYS A 97 -11.46 -0.43 9.56
N TYR A 98 -10.29 -0.80 9.04
CA TYR A 98 -10.06 -0.89 7.59
C TYR A 98 -9.47 -2.22 7.11
N ARG A 99 -9.08 -3.12 8.03
CA ARG A 99 -8.65 -4.49 7.72
C ARG A 99 -9.08 -5.42 8.83
N PHE A 100 -9.46 -6.63 8.44
CA PHE A 100 -9.83 -7.71 9.35
C PHE A 100 -9.21 -9.02 8.83
N TYR A 101 -8.51 -9.73 9.70
CA TYR A 101 -7.87 -11.01 9.39
C TYR A 101 -8.18 -12.01 10.50
N PRO A 102 -8.94 -13.08 10.24
CA PRO A 102 -9.11 -14.16 11.21
C PRO A 102 -7.76 -14.87 11.42
N LEU A 103 -7.37 -15.04 12.68
CA LEU A 103 -6.09 -15.63 13.10
C LEU A 103 -6.33 -16.86 14.00
N MET A 104 -6.80 -17.95 13.41
CA MET A 104 -7.03 -19.25 14.05
C MET A 104 -8.03 -19.30 15.22
N GLU A 105 -8.71 -20.44 15.31
CA GLU A 105 -9.58 -20.81 16.43
C GLU A 105 -8.82 -21.77 17.34
N MET A 106 -8.68 -21.43 18.62
CA MET A 106 -8.31 -22.39 19.66
C MET A 106 -9.51 -22.59 20.59
N ARG A 107 -9.35 -22.36 21.90
CA ARG A 107 -10.49 -22.26 22.83
C ARG A 107 -11.34 -21.01 22.60
N TYR A 108 -10.72 -19.97 22.05
CA TYR A 108 -11.32 -18.69 21.69
C TYR A 108 -10.98 -18.33 20.25
N CYS A 109 -11.81 -17.50 19.64
CA CYS A 109 -11.54 -16.95 18.33
C CYS A 109 -10.62 -15.74 18.46
N MET A 110 -9.70 -15.59 17.52
CA MET A 110 -8.78 -14.45 17.47
C MET A 110 -8.77 -13.83 16.09
N CYS A 111 -8.71 -12.50 16.03
CA CYS A 111 -8.49 -11.77 14.79
C CYS A 111 -7.44 -10.68 14.96
N MET A 112 -6.77 -10.35 13.86
CA MET A 112 -5.95 -9.15 13.73
C MET A 112 -6.72 -8.15 12.89
N THR A 113 -6.86 -6.94 13.40
CA THR A 113 -7.52 -5.84 12.72
C THR A 113 -6.64 -4.59 12.73
N SER A 114 -6.92 -3.64 11.86
CA SER A 114 -6.21 -2.37 11.76
C SER A 114 -7.19 -1.22 11.77
N PHE A 115 -6.87 -0.19 12.56
CA PHE A 115 -7.70 1.00 12.73
C PHE A 115 -6.91 2.26 12.38
N PHE A 116 -7.60 3.21 11.74
CA PHE A 116 -7.14 4.59 11.66
C PHE A 116 -7.60 5.35 12.91
N VAL A 117 -6.68 5.86 13.71
CA VAL A 117 -7.02 6.47 15.00
C VAL A 117 -6.50 7.90 15.04
N THR A 118 -7.42 8.84 15.27
CA THR A 118 -7.11 10.27 15.48
C THR A 118 -7.40 10.74 16.90
N ASP A 119 -8.16 9.95 17.65
CA ASP A 119 -8.45 10.14 19.07
C ASP A 119 -8.29 8.79 19.74
N GLU A 120 -7.12 8.58 20.34
CA GLU A 120 -6.76 7.31 20.96
C GLU A 120 -7.62 7.01 22.19
N LYS A 121 -7.99 8.05 22.95
CA LYS A 121 -8.79 7.86 24.16
C LYS A 121 -10.18 7.33 23.80
N THR A 122 -10.88 8.01 22.88
CA THR A 122 -12.21 7.56 22.44
C THR A 122 -12.16 6.16 21.81
N PHE A 123 -11.08 5.84 21.08
CA PHE A 123 -10.87 4.51 20.53
C PHE A 123 -10.71 3.43 21.62
N ILE A 124 -9.87 3.67 22.62
CA ILE A 124 -9.67 2.76 23.76
C ILE A 124 -10.96 2.61 24.56
N ASP A 125 -11.65 3.71 24.87
CA ASP A 125 -12.92 3.70 25.60
C ASP A 125 -13.99 2.85 24.87
N THR A 126 -13.97 2.85 23.52
CA THR A 126 -14.85 1.99 22.72
C THR A 126 -14.50 0.51 22.85
N LEU A 127 -13.21 0.15 22.81
CA LEU A 127 -12.79 -1.25 22.99
C LEU A 127 -13.05 -1.75 24.41
N GLU A 128 -12.84 -0.90 25.41
CA GLU A 128 -13.17 -1.16 26.81
C GLU A 128 -14.67 -1.40 26.98
N TYR A 129 -15.52 -0.56 26.38
CA TYR A 129 -16.96 -0.78 26.36
C TYR A 129 -17.33 -2.15 25.74
N LEU A 130 -16.73 -2.53 24.61
CA LEU A 130 -16.97 -3.85 24.00
C LEU A 130 -16.52 -4.99 24.92
N ARG A 131 -15.44 -4.79 25.68
CA ARG A 131 -14.96 -5.76 26.68
C ARG A 131 -15.93 -5.89 27.85
N GLU A 132 -16.41 -4.79 28.39
CA GLU A 132 -17.40 -4.76 29.48
C GLU A 132 -18.73 -5.42 29.09
N LYS A 133 -19.11 -5.34 27.81
CA LYS A 133 -20.29 -6.03 27.27
C LYS A 133 -20.04 -7.52 26.97
N GLY A 134 -18.84 -8.03 27.21
CA GLY A 134 -18.48 -9.42 26.94
C GLY A 134 -18.38 -9.76 25.45
N ILE A 135 -18.37 -8.76 24.57
CA ILE A 135 -18.21 -8.95 23.11
C ILE A 135 -16.74 -9.27 22.81
N ILE A 136 -15.83 -8.56 23.47
CA ILE A 136 -14.39 -8.82 23.43
C ILE A 136 -13.99 -9.43 24.78
N ILE A 137 -13.20 -10.49 24.77
CA ILE A 137 -12.60 -11.04 25.99
C ILE A 137 -11.34 -10.26 26.35
N GLN A 138 -10.46 -10.09 25.35
CA GLN A 138 -9.18 -9.45 25.51
C GLN A 138 -8.78 -8.78 24.21
N TYR A 139 -8.01 -7.71 24.29
CA TYR A 139 -7.32 -7.15 23.14
C TYR A 139 -5.89 -6.75 23.49
N THR A 140 -5.03 -6.69 22.47
CA THR A 140 -3.66 -6.16 22.55
C THR A 140 -3.46 -5.19 21.40
N LEU A 141 -2.95 -4.00 21.70
CA LEU A 141 -2.77 -2.91 20.73
C LEU A 141 -1.29 -2.75 20.38
N PHE A 142 -1.01 -2.62 19.09
CA PHE A 142 0.31 -2.29 18.55
C PHE A 142 0.19 -0.98 17.78
N ARG A 143 0.85 0.06 18.29
CA ARG A 143 0.85 1.39 17.66
C ARG A 143 1.86 1.43 16.53
N ASN A 144 1.43 1.90 15.37
CA ASN A 144 2.32 2.24 14.28
C ASN A 144 2.27 3.75 14.02
N ASN A 145 3.29 4.43 14.52
CA ASN A 145 3.48 5.88 14.39
C ASN A 145 4.36 6.25 13.19
N PHE A 146 4.78 5.26 12.41
CA PHE A 146 5.73 5.44 11.31
C PHE A 146 5.13 4.94 10.00
N ARG A 147 5.64 5.48 8.90
CA ARG A 147 5.36 5.02 7.54
C ARG A 147 5.99 3.64 7.32
N TRP A 148 5.43 2.83 6.43
CA TRP A 148 6.12 1.62 6.02
C TRP A 148 7.21 1.95 5.00
N TYR A 149 8.37 1.34 5.20
CA TYR A 149 9.41 1.27 4.19
C TYR A 149 9.35 -0.07 3.49
N ARG A 150 9.24 -0.06 2.16
CA ARG A 150 9.36 -1.28 1.36
C ARG A 150 10.69 -1.26 0.63
N ARG A 151 11.59 -2.13 1.05
CA ARG A 151 12.80 -2.43 0.29
C ARG A 151 12.45 -3.44 -0.80
N TYR A 152 12.85 -3.15 -2.03
CA TYR A 152 12.71 -4.07 -3.14
C TYR A 152 13.83 -5.11 -3.06
N PRO A 153 13.58 -6.37 -3.47
CA PRO A 153 14.60 -7.40 -3.43
C PRO A 153 15.79 -7.02 -4.30
N GLU A 154 16.99 -7.22 -3.76
CA GLU A 154 18.22 -7.18 -4.53
C GLU A 154 18.41 -8.54 -5.21
N PHE A 155 18.48 -8.52 -6.53
CA PHE A 155 18.76 -9.72 -7.32
C PHE A 155 20.27 -9.93 -7.39
N SER A 156 20.76 -11.07 -6.92
CA SER A 156 22.14 -11.51 -7.14
C SER A 156 22.30 -12.12 -8.54
N TYR A 157 23.55 -12.14 -9.01
CA TYR A 157 23.93 -12.79 -10.25
C TYR A 157 24.60 -14.11 -9.89
N ASP A 158 24.08 -15.22 -10.37
CA ASP A 158 24.87 -16.45 -10.44
C ASP A 158 25.77 -16.38 -11.69
N GLU A 159 26.95 -17.00 -11.64
CA GLU A 159 27.99 -16.92 -12.69
C GLU A 159 27.46 -17.34 -14.08
N ASP A 160 26.40 -18.16 -14.13
CA ASP A 160 25.76 -18.63 -15.36
C ASP A 160 24.61 -17.75 -15.88
N HIS A 161 24.28 -16.63 -15.22
CA HIS A 161 23.19 -15.70 -15.60
C HIS A 161 21.81 -16.35 -15.86
N SER A 162 21.64 -17.62 -15.51
CA SER A 162 20.47 -18.45 -15.85
C SER A 162 19.38 -18.36 -14.77
N LEU A 163 19.79 -18.05 -13.53
CA LEU A 163 18.93 -17.94 -12.37
C LEU A 163 19.23 -16.64 -11.63
N PHE A 164 18.18 -15.86 -11.41
CA PHE A 164 18.23 -14.68 -10.56
C PHE A 164 17.40 -14.99 -9.33
N ILE A 165 18.10 -15.30 -8.25
CA ILE A 165 17.54 -15.62 -6.95
C ILE A 165 17.61 -14.33 -6.11
N PRO A 166 16.55 -13.94 -5.39
CA PRO A 166 16.68 -12.87 -4.40
C PRO A 166 17.79 -13.23 -3.41
N ASN A 167 18.74 -12.32 -3.18
CA ASN A 167 19.76 -12.57 -2.17
C ASN A 167 19.15 -12.39 -0.78
N PHE A 168 19.12 -13.47 -0.01
CA PHE A 168 18.61 -13.48 1.36
C PHE A 168 19.72 -13.49 2.41
N GLU A 169 20.99 -13.59 2.03
CA GLU A 169 22.12 -13.64 2.98
C GLU A 169 22.20 -12.34 3.80
N ASN A 170 21.82 -11.23 3.20
CA ASN A 170 21.89 -9.91 3.82
C ASN A 170 20.60 -9.53 4.58
N LEU A 171 19.64 -10.45 4.77
CA LEU A 171 18.35 -10.14 5.43
C LEU A 171 18.51 -9.64 6.87
N PHE A 172 19.56 -10.09 7.56
CA PHE A 172 19.83 -9.75 8.96
C PHE A 172 20.98 -8.76 9.13
N GLU A 173 21.50 -8.20 8.04
CA GLU A 173 22.51 -7.15 8.11
C GLU A 173 21.87 -5.86 8.65
N ASP A 174 22.53 -5.26 9.64
CA ASP A 174 22.14 -3.95 10.14
C ASP A 174 22.14 -2.94 8.99
N THR A 175 20.97 -2.38 8.72
CA THR A 175 20.75 -1.40 7.67
C THR A 175 20.28 -0.10 8.30
N GLU A 176 20.77 1.03 7.79
CA GLU A 176 20.26 2.34 8.17
C GLU A 176 18.76 2.42 7.84
N ILE A 177 17.94 2.55 8.88
CA ILE A 177 16.50 2.73 8.72
C ILE A 177 16.30 4.18 8.28
N PRO A 178 15.68 4.44 7.11
CA PRO A 178 15.38 5.81 6.69
C PRO A 178 14.47 6.49 7.71
N ASN A 179 14.40 7.83 7.72
CA ASN A 179 13.40 8.49 8.54
C ASN A 179 11.99 8.10 8.05
N LEU A 180 11.23 7.45 8.93
CA LEU A 180 9.87 6.98 8.66
C LEU A 180 8.80 7.79 9.40
N GLU A 181 9.17 8.90 10.03
CA GLU A 181 8.22 9.83 10.62
C GLU A 181 7.23 10.33 9.56
N TYR A 182 5.97 10.46 9.96
CA TYR A 182 4.98 11.12 9.12
C TYR A 182 5.33 12.61 8.97
N GLY A 183 5.01 13.17 7.80
CA GLY A 183 5.14 14.59 7.58
C GLY A 183 4.15 15.42 8.41
N THR A 184 4.31 16.74 8.38
CA THR A 184 3.39 17.68 9.03
C THR A 184 2.27 18.09 8.09
N TYR A 185 1.07 18.33 8.64
CA TYR A 185 -0.07 18.84 7.90
C TYR A 185 0.29 20.14 7.17
N GLU A 186 0.06 20.17 5.85
CA GLU A 186 0.32 21.34 5.02
C GLU A 186 -0.97 22.12 4.74
N ASP A 187 -1.82 21.57 3.86
CA ASP A 187 -2.99 22.24 3.31
C ASP A 187 -4.15 21.25 3.13
N PRO A 188 -5.40 21.71 3.17
CA PRO A 188 -6.54 20.86 2.85
C PRO A 188 -6.46 20.37 1.39
N LEU A 189 -6.74 19.08 1.20
CA LEU A 189 -6.87 18.48 -0.12
C LEU A 189 -8.26 18.74 -0.70
N SER A 190 -8.32 18.99 -2.01
CA SER A 190 -9.61 19.09 -2.71
C SER A 190 -10.30 17.73 -2.77
N PHE A 191 -11.59 17.71 -3.09
CA PHE A 191 -12.31 16.44 -3.28
C PHE A 191 -11.64 15.57 -4.35
N CYS A 192 -11.22 16.14 -5.48
CA CYS A 192 -10.50 15.43 -6.53
C CYS A 192 -9.17 14.84 -6.02
N ASP A 193 -8.41 15.62 -5.23
CA ASP A 193 -7.17 15.14 -4.60
C ASP A 193 -7.43 13.91 -3.72
N LEU A 194 -8.45 13.97 -2.86
CA LEU A 194 -8.83 12.84 -1.99
C LEU A 194 -9.22 11.60 -2.80
N ARG A 195 -10.00 11.76 -3.89
CA ARG A 195 -10.39 10.64 -4.75
C ARG A 195 -9.19 10.02 -5.47
N VAL A 196 -8.29 10.84 -6.02
CA VAL A 196 -7.06 10.34 -6.64
C VAL A 196 -6.22 9.60 -5.60
N LEU A 197 -6.02 10.18 -4.41
CA LEU A 197 -5.25 9.57 -3.34
C LEU A 197 -5.79 8.18 -2.93
N MET A 198 -7.12 8.04 -2.78
CA MET A 198 -7.75 6.74 -2.47
C MET A 198 -7.41 5.68 -3.52
N HIS A 199 -7.30 6.06 -4.80
CA HIS A 199 -6.93 5.15 -5.87
C HIS A 199 -5.44 4.78 -5.89
N LEU A 200 -4.57 5.72 -5.52
CA LEU A 200 -3.14 5.48 -5.39
C LEU A 200 -2.86 4.47 -4.25
N GLY A 201 -3.58 4.57 -3.12
CA GLY A 201 -3.45 3.64 -2.00
C GLY A 201 -3.93 2.20 -2.28
N VAL A 202 -4.84 2.01 -3.24
CA VAL A 202 -5.40 0.69 -3.60
C VAL A 202 -4.93 0.17 -4.96
N ARG A 203 -3.77 0.65 -5.43
CA ARG A 203 -3.05 0.12 -6.60
C ARG A 203 -3.80 0.27 -7.93
N ARG A 204 -4.21 1.49 -8.27
CA ARG A 204 -4.75 1.77 -9.62
C ARG A 204 -3.73 2.45 -10.52
N ASP A 205 -3.59 1.90 -11.71
CA ASP A 205 -2.44 2.12 -12.59
C ASP A 205 -2.56 3.34 -13.49
N SER A 206 -3.77 3.80 -13.85
CA SER A 206 -3.92 4.90 -14.80
C SER A 206 -5.02 5.89 -14.45
N LEU A 207 -4.76 7.17 -14.73
CA LEU A 207 -5.74 8.25 -14.54
C LEU A 207 -7.02 8.02 -15.36
N SER A 208 -6.92 7.38 -16.53
CA SER A 208 -8.09 7.04 -17.35
C SER A 208 -8.95 5.95 -16.71
N GLU A 209 -8.35 4.96 -16.03
CA GLU A 209 -9.10 3.95 -15.27
C GLU A 209 -9.73 4.56 -14.01
N ILE A 210 -9.00 5.44 -13.32
CA ILE A 210 -9.54 6.22 -12.20
C ILE A 210 -10.76 7.00 -12.67
N GLN A 211 -10.64 7.77 -13.76
CA GLN A 211 -11.72 8.56 -14.33
C GLN A 211 -12.96 7.72 -14.61
N ARG A 212 -12.80 6.59 -15.32
CA ARG A 212 -13.91 5.70 -15.68
C ARG A 212 -14.59 5.13 -14.44
N TYR A 213 -13.81 4.66 -13.47
CA TYR A 213 -14.39 4.06 -12.27
C TYR A 213 -15.12 5.07 -11.39
N GLU A 214 -14.52 6.24 -11.20
CA GLU A 214 -15.14 7.33 -10.45
C GLU A 214 -16.48 7.74 -11.07
N TYR A 215 -16.53 7.81 -12.39
CA TYR A 215 -17.77 8.04 -13.12
C TYR A 215 -18.79 6.90 -12.96
N HIS A 216 -18.39 5.65 -13.19
CA HIS A 216 -19.35 4.55 -13.17
C HIS A 216 -19.86 4.20 -11.78
N LYS A 217 -18.98 4.17 -10.78
CA LYS A 217 -19.30 3.73 -9.41
C LYS A 217 -19.83 4.84 -8.52
N PHE A 218 -19.28 6.05 -8.65
CA PHE A 218 -19.61 7.17 -7.75
C PHE A 218 -20.27 8.35 -8.47
N LYS A 219 -20.44 8.28 -9.80
CA LYS A 219 -21.01 9.37 -10.63
C LYS A 219 -20.19 10.67 -10.56
N ASN A 220 -18.90 10.56 -10.25
CA ASN A 220 -17.98 11.69 -10.24
C ASN A 220 -17.48 11.97 -11.67
N SER A 221 -17.65 13.20 -12.14
CA SER A 221 -17.38 13.60 -13.53
C SER A 221 -16.05 14.34 -13.69
N PHE A 222 -14.96 13.82 -13.12
CA PHE A 222 -13.65 14.47 -13.23
C PHE A 222 -13.12 14.47 -14.66
N SER A 223 -12.59 15.60 -15.11
CA SER A 223 -11.81 15.66 -16.35
C SER A 223 -10.43 15.03 -16.17
N TYR A 224 -9.83 14.58 -17.27
CA TYR A 224 -8.46 14.07 -17.25
C TYR A 224 -7.45 15.13 -16.77
N ILE A 225 -7.71 16.40 -17.10
CA ILE A 225 -6.85 17.52 -16.71
C ILE A 225 -6.88 17.71 -15.19
N GLU A 226 -8.06 17.65 -14.56
CA GLU A 226 -8.19 17.73 -13.10
C GLU A 226 -7.47 16.59 -12.41
N LEU A 227 -7.72 15.35 -12.85
CA LEU A 227 -7.05 14.16 -12.30
C LEU A 227 -5.53 14.25 -12.45
N SER A 228 -5.04 14.75 -13.59
CA SER A 228 -3.60 14.91 -13.84
C SER A 228 -2.96 15.99 -12.97
N LYS A 229 -3.67 17.10 -12.72
CA LYS A 229 -3.23 18.16 -11.80
C LYS A 229 -3.20 17.64 -10.36
N SER A 230 -4.25 16.97 -9.90
CA SER A 230 -4.31 16.37 -8.56
C SER A 230 -3.22 15.33 -8.36
N TYR A 231 -3.03 14.42 -9.32
CA TYR A 231 -1.95 13.43 -9.25
C TYR A 231 -0.58 14.08 -9.10
N ARG A 232 -0.23 15.05 -9.96
CA ARG A 232 1.05 15.76 -9.87
C ARG A 232 1.23 16.47 -8.53
N LYS A 233 0.20 17.19 -8.07
CA LYS A 233 0.20 17.86 -6.76
C LYS A 233 0.51 16.87 -5.62
N LEU A 234 -0.10 15.69 -5.61
CA LEU A 234 0.10 14.69 -4.56
C LEU A 234 1.53 14.12 -4.57
N ILE A 235 2.10 13.86 -5.76
CA ILE A 235 3.48 13.37 -5.90
C ILE A 235 4.49 14.46 -5.53
N GLU A 236 4.33 15.68 -6.04
CA GLU A 236 5.25 16.81 -5.79
C GLU A 236 5.28 17.20 -4.30
N LYS A 237 4.15 17.10 -3.60
CA LYS A 237 4.08 17.29 -2.15
C LYS A 237 4.60 16.09 -1.35
N GLY A 238 4.94 14.97 -1.99
CA GLY A 238 5.38 13.75 -1.31
C GLY A 238 4.30 13.12 -0.43
N ILE A 239 3.03 13.35 -0.76
CA ILE A 239 1.87 12.75 -0.07
C ILE A 239 1.67 11.30 -0.53
N ALA A 240 1.93 11.02 -1.80
CA ALA A 240 1.89 9.69 -2.39
C ALA A 240 3.27 9.35 -2.97
#